data_AF-A0A1G0DQY7-F1
#
_entry.id   AF-A0A1G0DQY7-F1
#
_cell.length_a   1.000
_cell.length_b   1.000
_cell.length_c   1.000
_cell.angle_alpha   90.00
_cell.angle_beta   90.00
_cell.angle_gamma   90.00
#
_symmetry.space_group_name_H-M   'P 1'
#
loop_
_entity.id
_entity.type
_entity.pdbx_description
1 polymer ?
#
loop_
_entity_poly.entity_id
_entity_poly.type
_entity_poly.pdbx_seq_one_letter_code
_entity_poly.pdbx_strand_id
1 'polypeptide(L)'
;MVGEAHPTKAKPLRERMPETAAFIDVCRETFGKECVNEMIRLGIEGAQTFHAAENGIEVGTAMPGFDELKGITLDRMVLREKKEEPWTKK
;
A
#
# COMPACT_ATOMS: atom_id res chain seq x y z
N MET A 1 -31.00 -35.12 8.32
CA MET A 1 -29.55 -34.88 8.37
C MET A 1 -29.34 -33.43 7.99
N VAL A 2 -29.21 -32.54 8.98
CA VAL A 2 -28.93 -31.12 8.72
C VAL A 2 -27.41 -31.01 8.74
N GLY A 3 -26.79 -30.87 7.57
CA GLY A 3 -25.35 -30.71 7.45
C GLY A 3 -24.93 -29.36 7.99
N GLU A 4 -24.18 -29.36 9.08
CA GLU A 4 -23.54 -28.19 9.66
C GLU A 4 -22.50 -27.64 8.66
N ALA A 5 -22.74 -26.43 8.15
CA ALA A 5 -21.80 -25.73 7.29
C ALA A 5 -20.54 -25.40 8.11
N HIS A 6 -19.45 -26.11 7.85
CA HIS A 6 -18.14 -25.78 8.40
C HIS A 6 -17.67 -24.43 7.82
N PRO A 7 -17.13 -23.50 8.63
CA PRO A 7 -16.52 -22.29 8.09
C PRO A 7 -15.32 -22.70 7.23
N THR A 8 -15.43 -22.48 5.92
CA THR A 8 -14.31 -22.64 4.99
C THR A 8 -13.18 -21.73 5.46
N LYS A 9 -12.05 -22.31 5.89
CA LYS A 9 -10.82 -21.56 6.19
C LYS A 9 -10.56 -20.61 5.02
N ALA A 10 -10.63 -19.30 5.28
CA ALA A 10 -10.29 -18.32 4.28
C ALA A 10 -8.86 -18.63 3.78
N LYS A 11 -8.68 -18.65 2.45
CA LYS A 11 -7.36 -18.86 1.86
C LYS A 11 -6.37 -17.83 2.44
N PRO A 12 -5.10 -18.23 2.69
CA PRO A 12 -4.06 -17.31 3.13
C PRO A 12 -4.00 -16.05 2.26
N LEU A 13 -3.71 -14.90 2.87
CA LEU A 13 -3.72 -13.60 2.16
C LEU A 13 -2.83 -13.61 0.90
N ARG A 14 -1.68 -14.29 0.96
CA ARG A 14 -0.77 -14.47 -0.19
C ARG A 14 -1.39 -15.22 -1.37
N GLU A 15 -2.35 -16.12 -1.14
CA GLU A 15 -3.07 -16.81 -2.22
C GLU A 15 -4.17 -15.93 -2.82
N ARG A 16 -4.68 -14.97 -2.05
CA ARG A 16 -5.74 -14.06 -2.50
C ARG A 16 -5.18 -12.78 -3.13
N MET A 17 -3.95 -12.42 -2.80
CA MET A 17 -3.18 -11.28 -3.34
C MET A 17 -1.81 -11.73 -3.86
N PRO A 18 -1.75 -12.66 -4.85
CA PRO A 18 -0.50 -13.24 -5.33
C PRO A 18 0.47 -12.22 -5.95
N GLU A 19 -0.02 -11.22 -6.68
CA GLU A 19 0.84 -10.22 -7.32
C GLU A 19 1.44 -9.27 -6.29
N THR A 20 0.61 -8.78 -5.38
CA THR A 20 1.04 -7.95 -4.25
C THR A 20 2.08 -8.69 -3.40
N ALA A 21 1.87 -9.97 -3.12
CA ALA A 21 2.81 -10.75 -2.32
C ALA A 21 4.15 -10.94 -3.02
N ALA A 22 4.15 -11.23 -4.32
CA ALA A 22 5.38 -11.33 -5.11
C ALA A 22 6.15 -10.00 -5.14
N PHE A 23 5.45 -8.87 -5.29
CA PHE A 23 6.05 -7.54 -5.22
C PHE A 23 6.69 -7.27 -3.85
N ILE A 24 5.98 -7.58 -2.76
CA ILE A 24 6.52 -7.41 -1.39
C ILE A 24 7.75 -8.29 -1.18
N ASP A 25 7.78 -9.51 -1.73
CA ASP A 25 8.94 -10.41 -1.63
C ASP A 25 10.18 -9.75 -2.29
N VAL A 26 10.03 -9.14 -3.47
CA VAL A 26 11.11 -8.37 -4.13
C VAL A 26 11.50 -7.13 -3.32
N CYS A 27 10.53 -6.41 -2.74
CA CYS A 27 10.82 -5.27 -1.86
C CYS A 27 11.65 -5.70 -0.65
N ARG A 28 11.31 -6.83 -0.01
CA ARG A 28 12.05 -7.35 1.15
C ARG A 28 13.48 -7.74 0.79
N GLU A 29 13.66 -8.34 -0.38
CA GLU A 29 14.99 -8.68 -0.90
C GLU A 29 15.83 -7.43 -1.16
N THR A 30 15.22 -6.39 -1.75
CA THR A 30 15.92 -5.18 -2.19
C THR A 30 16.20 -4.20 -1.06
N PHE A 31 15.23 -3.99 -0.16
CA PHE A 31 15.25 -2.95 0.87
C PHE A 31 15.46 -3.49 2.28
N GLY A 32 15.46 -4.81 2.44
CA GLY A 32 15.54 -5.48 3.72
C GLY A 32 14.17 -5.79 4.33
N LYS A 33 14.06 -7.01 4.87
CA LYS A 33 12.81 -7.55 5.40
C LYS A 33 12.22 -6.73 6.54
N GLU A 34 13.05 -6.32 7.50
CA GLU A 34 12.60 -5.59 8.69
C GLU A 34 11.99 -4.23 8.33
N CYS A 35 12.64 -3.49 7.43
CA CYS A 35 12.17 -2.20 6.93
C CYS A 35 10.79 -2.34 6.27
N VAL A 36 10.64 -3.28 5.34
CA VAL A 36 9.38 -3.48 4.60
C VAL A 36 8.27 -3.96 5.52
N ASN A 37 8.58 -4.88 6.44
CA ASN A 37 7.58 -5.38 7.39
C ASN A 37 7.08 -4.30 8.34
N GLU A 38 7.96 -3.41 8.80
CA GLU A 38 7.56 -2.29 9.66
C GLU A 38 6.63 -1.33 8.93
N MET A 39 6.92 -0.98 7.66
CA MET A 39 6.06 -0.12 6.86
C MET A 39 4.66 -0.72 6.63
N ILE A 40 4.59 -2.03 6.39
CA ILE A 40 3.32 -2.77 6.27
C ILE A 40 2.55 -2.74 7.58
N ARG A 41 3.23 -3.00 8.72
CA ARG A 41 2.62 -2.99 10.05
C ARG A 41 2.02 -1.63 10.37
N LEU A 42 2.79 -0.56 10.20
CA LEU A 42 2.34 0.81 10.38
C LEU A 42 1.17 1.15 9.45
N GLY A 43 1.22 0.66 8.20
CA GLY A 43 0.15 0.81 7.21
C GLY A 43 -1.17 0.23 7.68
N ILE A 44 -1.13 -0.97 8.24
CA ILE A 44 -2.29 -1.66 8.80
C ILE A 44 -2.80 -0.95 10.08
N GLU A 45 -1.91 -0.31 10.83
CA GLU A 45 -2.24 0.43 12.06
C GLU A 45 -2.79 1.86 11.82
N GLY A 46 -2.92 2.29 10.56
CA GLY A 46 -3.49 3.60 10.22
C GLY A 46 -2.49 4.62 9.69
N ALA A 47 -1.19 4.32 9.71
CA ALA A 47 -0.19 5.21 9.13
C ALA A 47 -0.23 5.12 7.60
N GLN A 48 0.05 6.22 6.91
CA GLN A 48 0.02 6.26 5.44
C GLN A 48 1.37 5.81 4.86
N THR A 49 1.80 4.62 5.25
CA THR A 49 3.11 4.03 4.90
C THR A 49 3.00 2.83 3.97
N PHE A 50 1.85 2.16 3.96
CA PHE A 50 1.58 1.01 3.09
C PHE A 50 0.08 0.91 2.78
N HIS A 51 -0.22 0.70 1.50
CA HIS A 51 -1.56 0.41 0.98
C HIS A 51 -1.42 -0.54 -0.22
N ALA A 52 -2.28 -1.56 -0.29
CA ALA A 52 -2.36 -2.45 -1.44
C ALA A 52 -3.81 -2.90 -1.66
N ALA A 53 -4.20 -2.99 -2.93
CA ALA A 53 -5.51 -3.49 -3.33
C ALA A 53 -5.38 -4.49 -4.49
N GLU A 54 -5.93 -5.69 -4.32
CA GLU A 54 -5.90 -6.76 -5.33
C GLU A 54 -7.12 -7.68 -5.14
N ASN A 55 -7.77 -8.10 -6.23
CA ASN A 55 -8.93 -9.00 -6.20
C ASN A 55 -10.07 -8.57 -5.25
N GLY A 56 -10.29 -7.26 -5.12
CA GLY A 56 -11.30 -6.68 -4.21
C GLY A 56 -10.92 -6.77 -2.72
N ILE A 57 -9.64 -7.03 -2.41
CA ILE A 57 -9.08 -7.05 -1.06
C ILE A 57 -8.19 -5.84 -0.92
N GLU A 58 -8.39 -5.11 0.16
CA GLU A 58 -7.62 -3.92 0.49
C GLU A 58 -6.91 -4.13 1.84
N VAL A 59 -5.64 -3.74 1.90
CA VAL A 59 -4.79 -3.89 3.08
C VAL A 59 -3.98 -2.61 3.28
N GLY A 60 -3.92 -2.14 4.52
CA GLY A 60 -3.18 -0.93 4.89
C GLY A 60 -4.05 0.33 4.79
N THR A 61 -3.41 1.49 4.82
CA THR A 61 -4.07 2.79 4.86
C THR A 61 -3.72 3.57 3.61
N ALA A 62 -4.73 3.87 2.80
CA ALA A 62 -4.58 4.67 1.59
C ALA A 62 -4.07 6.08 1.93
N MET A 63 -3.22 6.62 1.05
CA MET A 63 -2.89 8.04 1.08
C MET A 63 -4.14 8.88 0.75
N PRO A 64 -4.39 10.01 1.44
CA PRO A 64 -5.50 10.90 1.12
C PRO A 64 -5.31 11.38 -0.31
N GLY A 65 -6.37 11.30 -1.10
CA GLY A 65 -6.32 11.69 -2.49
C GLY A 65 -6.07 10.56 -3.50
N PHE A 66 -5.82 9.30 -3.12
CA PHE A 66 -5.75 8.26 -4.17
C PHE A 66 -7.11 7.99 -4.81
N ASP A 67 -8.20 7.99 -4.02
CA ASP A 67 -9.59 7.97 -4.51
C ASP A 67 -10.25 9.36 -4.52
N GLU A 68 -9.76 10.31 -3.71
CA GLU A 68 -10.34 11.66 -3.59
C GLU A 68 -9.74 12.68 -4.55
N LEU A 69 -8.52 12.46 -5.08
CA LEU A 69 -8.12 13.16 -6.28
C LEU A 69 -8.89 12.46 -7.40
N LYS A 70 -10.01 13.06 -7.81
CA LYS A 70 -10.42 12.98 -9.22
C LYS A 70 -9.13 13.25 -10.00
N GLY A 71 -8.50 12.18 -10.52
CA GLY A 71 -7.04 12.09 -10.67
C GLY A 71 -6.48 13.40 -11.16
N ILE A 72 -5.40 13.91 -10.55
CA ILE A 72 -4.88 15.27 -10.84
C ILE A 72 -4.86 15.43 -12.35
N THR A 73 -5.87 16.12 -12.87
CA THR A 73 -5.98 16.34 -14.30
C THR A 73 -4.87 17.32 -14.62
N LEU A 74 -4.33 17.28 -15.85
CA LEU A 74 -3.21 18.15 -16.20
C LEU A 74 -3.53 19.63 -15.92
N ASP A 75 -4.80 20.04 -16.02
CA ASP A 75 -5.27 21.39 -15.70
C ASP A 75 -5.30 21.72 -14.20
N ARG A 76 -5.16 20.72 -13.32
CA ARG A 76 -5.08 20.88 -11.85
C ARG A 76 -3.68 20.68 -11.30
N MET A 77 -2.72 20.27 -12.13
CA MET A 77 -1.31 20.27 -11.75
C MET A 77 -0.80 21.69 -11.63
N VAL A 78 -0.44 22.11 -10.42
CA VAL A 78 0.28 23.37 -10.19
C VAL A 78 1.75 23.06 -10.02
N LEU A 79 2.58 23.45 -11.00
CA LEU A 79 4.03 23.50 -10.81
C LEU A 79 4.33 24.61 -9.81
N ARG A 80 4.72 24.21 -8.60
CA ARG A 80 5.19 25.15 -7.58
C ARG A 80 6.57 25.64 -7.98
N GLU A 81 6.83 26.93 -7.74
CA GLU A 81 8.17 27.47 -7.89
C GLU A 81 9.12 26.71 -6.95
N LYS A 82 10.27 26.27 -7.48
CA LYS A 82 11.30 25.60 -6.68
C LYS A 82 11.77 26.58 -5.62
N LYS A 83 11.40 26.37 -4.36
CA LYS A 83 12.05 27.09 -3.27
C LYS A 83 13.54 26.74 -3.29
N GLU A 84 14.42 27.73 -3.26
CA GLU A 84 15.82 27.47 -2.93
C GLU A 84 15.87 26.90 -1.52
N GLU A 85 16.28 25.64 -1.42
CA GLU A 85 16.37 24.95 -0.16
C GLU A 85 17.73 25.25 0.49
N PRO A 86 17.79 25.53 1.81
CA PRO A 86 19.00 26.02 2.47
C PRO A 86 20.21 25.06 2.39
N TRP A 87 20.02 23.81 1.99
CA TRP A 87 21.10 22.82 1.80
C TRP A 87 21.75 22.85 0.41
N THR A 88 21.32 23.72 -0.51
CA THR A 88 21.95 23.87 -1.84
C THR A 88 23.08 24.89 -1.87
N LYS A 89 23.37 25.59 -0.76
CA LYS A 89 24.52 26.49 -0.64
C LYS A 89 25.73 25.68 -0.19
N LYS A 90 26.74 25.58 -1.06
CA LYS A 90 28.07 25.04 -0.75
C LYS A 90 28.84 25.96 0.18
#